data_AF-A0A520BCH8-F1
#
_entry.id   AF-A0A520BCH8-F1
#
_cell.length_a   1.000
_cell.length_b   1.000
_cell.length_c   1.000
_cell.angle_alpha   90.00
_cell.angle_beta   90.00
_cell.angle_gamma   90.00
#
_symmetry.space_group_name_H-M   'P 1'
#
loop_
_entity.id
_entity.type
_entity.pdbx_description
1 polymer ?
#
loop_
_entity_poly.entity_id
_entity_poly.type
_entity_poly.pdbx_seq_one_letter_code
_entity_poly.pdbx_strand_id
1 'polypeptide(L)'
;MTSNTPSSATTIRLGLRHALAAGRMAAALACAGAAHCAHAADTLYAYDGFDYAVGSQLAGQSGGSGWAGAWASNADTAGARVVAGLQYTDAAGRALATSGGAIRANPLVYFAQETRDTLKQFGQAGDSIWVSFLAWVWVCQRWYDRNLEITIQ
;
A
#
# COMPACT_ATOMS: atom_id res chain seq x y z
N MET A 1 -68.30 -38.11 20.66
CA MET A 1 -67.36 -38.93 21.46
C MET A 1 -66.33 -39.47 20.48
N THR A 2 -65.03 -39.20 20.50
CA THR A 2 -64.13 -38.50 21.41
C THR A 2 -62.93 -38.05 20.57
N SER A 3 -62.39 -36.89 20.92
CA SER A 3 -61.11 -36.35 20.48
C SER A 3 -59.96 -37.33 20.59
N ASN A 4 -58.93 -37.16 19.76
CA ASN A 4 -57.52 -37.12 20.19
C ASN A 4 -56.59 -36.80 19.00
N THR A 5 -56.02 -35.60 18.98
CA THR A 5 -54.64 -35.35 18.56
C THR A 5 -53.73 -35.60 19.76
N PRO A 6 -52.51 -36.17 19.62
CA PRO A 6 -51.32 -35.42 19.18
C PRO A 6 -50.40 -36.33 18.31
N SER A 7 -49.19 -36.02 17.83
CA SER A 7 -48.16 -34.99 18.00
C SER A 7 -47.21 -35.09 16.79
N SER A 8 -46.54 -34.00 16.47
CA SER A 8 -45.47 -33.84 15.47
C SER A 8 -44.46 -34.99 15.35
N ALA A 9 -44.11 -35.33 14.11
CA ALA A 9 -42.74 -35.61 13.70
C ALA A 9 -42.61 -35.38 12.18
N THR A 10 -42.02 -34.24 11.82
CA THR A 10 -41.57 -33.95 10.45
C THR A 10 -40.47 -34.94 10.07
N THR A 11 -40.64 -35.67 8.98
CA THR A 11 -39.54 -36.35 8.30
C THR A 11 -39.76 -36.27 6.80
N ILE A 12 -39.07 -35.35 6.14
CA ILE A 12 -39.03 -35.23 4.69
C ILE A 12 -38.13 -36.37 4.18
N ARG A 13 -38.72 -37.42 3.61
CA ARG A 13 -37.98 -38.47 2.90
C ARG A 13 -38.01 -38.16 1.40
N LEU A 14 -36.95 -37.54 0.91
CA LEU A 14 -36.70 -37.37 -0.53
C LEU A 14 -36.34 -38.75 -1.11
N GLY A 15 -37.34 -39.50 -1.54
CA GLY A 15 -37.17 -40.78 -2.23
C GLY A 15 -36.77 -40.58 -3.68
N LEU A 16 -35.47 -40.45 -3.94
CA LEU A 16 -34.90 -40.52 -5.28
C LEU A 16 -35.05 -41.97 -5.80
N ARG A 17 -35.98 -42.21 -6.73
CA ARG A 17 -36.05 -43.48 -7.46
C ARG A 17 -34.87 -43.53 -8.45
N HIS A 18 -33.97 -44.47 -8.21
CA HIS A 18 -32.88 -44.81 -9.10
C HIS A 18 -33.44 -45.36 -10.42
N ALA A 19 -33.12 -44.70 -11.54
CA ALA A 19 -32.90 -45.40 -12.79
C ALA A 19 -31.39 -45.47 -13.00
N LEU A 20 -30.85 -46.69 -12.88
CA LEU A 20 -29.45 -47.00 -13.12
C LEU A 20 -29.10 -46.77 -14.60
N ALA A 21 -28.08 -45.96 -14.84
CA ALA A 21 -27.15 -46.20 -15.93
C ALA A 21 -25.75 -46.29 -15.31
N ALA A 22 -25.23 -47.52 -15.25
CA ALA A 22 -23.92 -47.84 -14.73
C ALA A 22 -22.82 -47.34 -15.67
N GLY A 23 -21.77 -46.74 -15.12
CA GLY A 23 -20.60 -46.39 -15.93
C GLY A 23 -19.54 -45.54 -15.23
N ARG A 24 -18.76 -46.19 -14.35
CA ARG A 24 -17.39 -45.80 -13.93
C ARG A 24 -17.28 -44.62 -12.95
N MET A 25 -17.21 -44.97 -11.66
CA MET A 25 -16.42 -44.21 -10.69
C MET A 25 -14.94 -44.30 -11.09
N ALA A 26 -14.36 -43.18 -11.53
CA ALA A 26 -12.92 -42.94 -11.53
C ALA A 26 -12.69 -41.50 -11.06
N ALA A 27 -11.93 -41.36 -9.97
CA ALA A 27 -11.25 -40.16 -9.48
C ALA A 27 -12.12 -38.87 -9.40
N ALA A 28 -12.73 -38.57 -8.26
CA ALA A 28 -12.06 -37.83 -7.19
C ALA A 28 -11.17 -36.68 -7.71
N LEU A 29 -11.63 -35.46 -7.45
CA LEU A 29 -10.81 -34.28 -7.16
C LEU A 29 -9.91 -33.74 -8.30
N ALA A 30 -10.49 -32.95 -9.22
CA ALA A 30 -9.69 -32.08 -10.09
C ALA A 30 -10.46 -30.85 -10.59
N CYS A 31 -10.93 -30.01 -9.67
CA CYS A 31 -11.06 -28.56 -9.87
C CYS A 31 -10.85 -27.84 -8.52
N ALA A 32 -9.88 -28.32 -7.74
CA ALA A 32 -9.35 -27.66 -6.55
C ALA A 32 -7.86 -27.28 -6.76
N GLY A 33 -7.45 -27.12 -8.01
CA GLY A 33 -6.07 -26.83 -8.38
C GLY A 33 -5.94 -25.42 -8.92
N ALA A 34 -5.46 -24.52 -8.07
CA ALA A 34 -5.12 -23.13 -8.35
C ALA A 34 -6.31 -22.20 -8.61
N ALA A 35 -7.04 -21.90 -7.52
CA ALA A 35 -7.14 -20.48 -7.19
C ALA A 35 -5.69 -20.00 -7.06
N HIS A 36 -5.11 -19.56 -8.18
CA HIS A 36 -3.94 -18.72 -8.11
C HIS A 36 -4.41 -17.59 -7.21
N CYS A 37 -3.84 -17.47 -6.02
CA CYS A 37 -3.54 -16.14 -5.55
C CYS A 37 -2.69 -15.56 -6.68
N ALA A 38 -3.33 -14.96 -7.68
CA ALA A 38 -2.65 -14.08 -8.58
C ALA A 38 -2.13 -13.03 -7.61
N HIS A 39 -0.87 -13.17 -7.22
CA HIS A 39 -0.13 -12.10 -6.60
C HIS A 39 -0.45 -10.92 -7.51
N ALA A 40 -1.11 -9.90 -6.94
CA ALA A 40 -1.43 -8.70 -7.68
C ALA A 40 -0.16 -8.35 -8.46
N ALA A 41 -0.26 -8.34 -9.79
CA ALA A 41 0.91 -8.09 -10.63
C ALA A 41 1.52 -6.79 -10.12
N ASP A 42 2.76 -6.86 -9.65
CA ASP A 42 3.43 -5.73 -9.05
C ASP A 42 3.56 -4.65 -10.13
N THR A 43 2.68 -3.67 -10.05
CA THR A 43 2.55 -2.63 -11.05
C THR A 43 3.20 -1.40 -10.45
N LEU A 44 4.39 -1.08 -10.94
CA LEU A 44 5.08 0.14 -10.56
C LEU A 44 4.36 1.35 -11.17
N TYR A 45 3.53 2.02 -10.38
CA TYR A 45 2.77 3.19 -10.84
C TYR A 45 3.63 4.44 -10.96
N ALA A 46 4.57 4.62 -10.05
CA ALA A 46 5.52 5.72 -10.07
C ALA A 46 6.81 5.33 -9.33
N TYR A 47 7.93 5.87 -9.79
CA TYR A 47 9.25 5.67 -9.21
C TYR A 47 10.07 6.93 -9.36
N ASP A 48 10.87 7.26 -8.35
CA ASP A 48 11.87 8.32 -8.38
C ASP A 48 13.13 7.79 -7.72
N GLY A 49 14.22 7.66 -8.49
CA GLY A 49 15.54 7.25 -7.97
C GLY A 49 16.17 8.32 -7.08
N PHE A 50 15.63 9.54 -7.11
CA PHE A 50 16.07 10.68 -6.31
C PHE A 50 17.53 11.10 -6.59
N ASP A 51 17.98 10.94 -7.83
CA ASP A 51 19.33 11.25 -8.32
C ASP A 51 19.51 12.75 -8.64
N TYR A 52 19.08 13.61 -7.72
CA TYR A 52 19.20 15.06 -7.85
C TYR A 52 20.53 15.57 -7.28
N ALA A 53 21.00 16.72 -7.76
CA ALA A 53 22.25 17.31 -7.27
C ALA A 53 22.12 17.76 -5.81
N VAL A 54 23.07 17.34 -4.95
CA VAL A 54 23.11 17.76 -3.54
C VAL A 54 23.20 19.29 -3.42
N GLY A 55 22.39 19.84 -2.52
CA GLY A 55 22.29 21.28 -2.26
C GLY A 55 21.22 22.01 -3.07
N SER A 56 20.71 21.38 -4.15
CA SER A 56 19.61 21.95 -4.92
C SER A 56 18.31 22.04 -4.12
N GLN A 57 17.43 22.94 -4.54
CA GLN A 57 16.04 22.93 -4.09
C GLN A 57 15.33 21.71 -4.70
N LEU A 58 14.43 21.08 -3.92
CA LEU A 58 13.62 19.96 -4.40
C LEU A 58 12.51 20.42 -5.34
N ALA A 59 11.82 21.51 -4.99
CA ALA A 59 10.82 22.11 -5.88
C ALA A 59 11.44 22.41 -7.26
N GLY A 60 10.72 22.05 -8.31
CA GLY A 60 11.17 22.13 -9.70
C GLY A 60 11.99 20.93 -10.18
N GLN A 61 12.42 20.03 -9.29
CA GLN A 61 13.12 18.81 -9.71
C GLN A 61 12.13 17.80 -10.30
N SER A 62 12.55 17.17 -11.40
CA SER A 62 11.78 16.14 -12.08
C SER A 62 12.68 14.97 -12.43
N GLY A 63 12.42 13.83 -11.84
CA GLY A 63 13.10 12.57 -12.09
C GLY A 63 12.12 11.41 -12.13
N GLY A 64 12.65 10.25 -12.51
CA GLY A 64 11.91 8.99 -12.52
C GLY A 64 10.77 8.93 -13.54
N SER A 65 9.73 8.15 -13.23
CA SER A 65 8.60 7.87 -14.12
C SER A 65 7.28 7.77 -13.35
N GLY A 66 6.15 7.98 -14.03
CA GLY A 66 4.81 7.84 -13.44
C GLY A 66 4.30 9.05 -12.67
N TRP A 67 5.02 10.17 -12.73
CA TRP A 67 4.65 11.45 -12.12
C TRP A 67 4.06 12.41 -13.16
N ALA A 68 3.07 13.20 -12.75
CA ALA A 68 2.38 14.15 -13.63
C ALA A 68 3.17 15.47 -13.82
N GLY A 69 4.13 15.75 -12.95
CA GLY A 69 4.93 16.98 -12.99
C GLY A 69 6.22 16.88 -12.21
N ALA A 70 6.89 18.01 -12.02
CA ALA A 70 8.01 18.16 -11.08
C ALA A 70 7.51 18.20 -9.64
N TRP A 71 8.42 18.07 -8.67
CA TRP A 71 8.15 18.41 -7.27
C TRP A 71 7.70 19.87 -7.15
N ALA A 72 6.68 20.12 -6.33
CA ALA A 72 6.17 21.45 -6.04
C ALA A 72 6.21 21.71 -4.52
N SER A 73 6.50 22.94 -4.13
CA SER A 73 6.42 23.36 -2.73
C SER A 73 5.10 24.07 -2.51
N ASN A 74 4.34 23.64 -1.51
CA ASN A 74 3.07 24.27 -1.14
C ASN A 74 3.25 25.36 -0.08
N ALA A 75 4.48 25.67 0.33
CA ALA A 75 4.81 26.68 1.32
C ALA A 75 5.66 27.82 0.71
N ASP A 76 5.32 29.07 1.06
CA ASP A 76 5.87 30.29 0.44
C ASP A 76 7.34 30.61 0.76
N THR A 77 8.05 29.81 1.57
CA THR A 77 9.44 30.12 1.92
C THR A 77 10.32 28.89 2.07
N ALA A 78 11.42 28.89 1.30
CA ALA A 78 12.57 27.99 1.37
C ALA A 78 12.24 26.51 1.62
N GLY A 79 11.73 25.87 0.55
CA GLY A 79 11.35 24.46 0.49
C GLY A 79 12.51 23.48 0.75
N ALA A 80 12.18 22.19 0.69
CA ALA A 80 13.12 21.14 1.04
C ALA A 80 14.35 21.13 0.11
N ARG A 81 15.50 20.73 0.64
CA ARG A 81 16.74 20.59 -0.13
C ARG A 81 17.14 19.14 -0.29
N VAL A 82 17.79 18.87 -1.42
CA VAL A 82 18.43 17.59 -1.68
C VAL A 82 19.72 17.53 -0.86
N VAL A 83 19.89 16.45 -0.10
CA VAL A 83 21.12 16.13 0.64
C VAL A 83 21.62 14.75 0.25
N ALA A 84 22.84 14.40 0.66
CA ALA A 84 23.34 13.04 0.47
C ALA A 84 22.39 12.02 1.11
N GLY A 85 22.20 10.89 0.42
CA GLY A 85 21.37 9.78 0.91
C GLY A 85 21.90 9.14 2.19
N LEU A 86 21.15 8.18 2.72
CA LEU A 86 21.52 7.45 3.93
C LEU A 86 22.88 6.77 3.76
N GLN A 87 23.84 7.08 4.64
CA GLN A 87 25.11 6.38 4.75
C GLN A 87 25.14 5.66 6.09
N TYR A 88 25.29 4.34 6.08
CA TYR A 88 25.38 3.54 7.30
C TYR A 88 26.42 2.44 7.13
N THR A 89 27.37 2.39 8.07
CA THR A 89 28.33 1.31 8.20
C THR A 89 28.28 0.83 9.64
N ASP A 90 28.06 -0.47 9.85
CA ASP A 90 28.00 -1.03 11.20
C ASP A 90 29.40 -1.14 11.85
N ALA A 91 29.43 -1.53 13.13
CA ALA A 91 30.68 -1.69 13.88
C ALA A 91 31.61 -2.79 13.31
N ALA A 92 31.08 -3.70 12.48
CA ALA A 92 31.84 -4.72 11.79
C ALA A 92 32.37 -4.25 10.41
N GLY A 93 32.13 -2.98 10.04
CA GLY A 93 32.57 -2.41 8.77
C GLY A 93 31.67 -2.74 7.58
N ARG A 94 30.47 -3.30 7.80
CA ARG A 94 29.52 -3.61 6.72
C ARG A 94 28.69 -2.39 6.42
N ALA A 95 28.83 -1.88 5.20
CA ALA A 95 28.05 -0.76 4.70
C ALA A 95 26.67 -1.23 4.19
N LEU A 96 25.61 -0.51 4.57
CA LEU A 96 24.30 -0.66 3.95
C LEU A 96 24.36 -0.05 2.54
N ALA A 97 24.07 -0.87 1.53
CA ALA A 97 23.96 -0.38 0.17
C ALA A 97 22.70 0.49 0.03
N THR A 98 22.91 1.76 -0.30
CA THR A 98 21.86 2.75 -0.55
C THR A 98 22.16 3.48 -1.85
N SER A 99 21.14 4.05 -2.48
CA SER A 99 21.23 4.87 -3.69
C SER A 99 20.29 6.06 -3.60
N GLY A 100 20.53 7.08 -4.43
CA GLY A 100 19.75 8.31 -4.43
C GLY A 100 20.13 9.30 -3.31
N GLY A 101 19.61 10.52 -3.44
CA GLY A 101 19.70 11.53 -2.40
C GLY A 101 18.67 11.33 -1.28
N ALA A 102 18.68 12.23 -0.32
CA ALA A 102 17.64 12.34 0.69
C ALA A 102 17.08 13.78 0.74
N ILE A 103 15.92 13.91 1.36
CA ILE A 103 15.27 15.20 1.59
C ILE A 103 15.68 15.73 2.95
N ARG A 104 16.11 16.99 3.01
CA ARG A 104 16.21 17.73 4.27
C ARG A 104 15.21 18.88 4.25
N ALA A 105 14.21 18.79 5.13
CA ALA A 105 13.32 19.90 5.41
C ALA A 105 14.11 21.10 5.96
N ASN A 106 13.69 22.31 5.61
CA ASN A 106 14.30 23.51 6.15
C ASN A 106 13.89 23.68 7.63
N PRO A 107 14.83 23.64 8.59
CA PRO A 107 14.49 23.71 10.01
C PRO A 107 13.98 25.09 10.44
N LEU A 108 14.11 26.12 9.60
CA LEU A 108 13.63 27.47 9.88
C LEU A 108 12.16 27.69 9.47
N VAL A 109 11.53 26.69 8.83
CA VAL A 109 10.16 26.80 8.34
C VAL A 109 9.28 25.86 9.16
N TYR A 110 8.18 26.40 9.68
CA TYR A 110 7.24 25.65 10.52
C TYR A 110 6.52 24.52 9.77
N PHE A 111 6.35 24.67 8.45
CA PHE A 111 5.71 23.69 7.58
C PHE A 111 6.44 23.65 6.24
N ALA A 112 7.21 22.60 5.99
CA ALA A 112 7.74 22.30 4.66
C ALA A 112 6.89 21.18 4.06
N GLN A 113 6.17 21.48 2.98
CA GLN A 113 5.38 20.50 2.25
C GLN A 113 5.83 20.50 0.80
N GLU A 114 6.32 19.34 0.36
CA GLU A 114 6.68 19.09 -1.03
C GLU A 114 5.72 18.04 -1.55
N THR A 115 5.04 18.35 -2.65
CA THR A 115 4.05 17.47 -3.27
C THR A 115 4.46 17.16 -4.70
N ARG A 116 3.96 16.01 -5.17
CA ARG A 116 4.11 15.61 -6.56
C ARG A 116 2.99 14.65 -6.91
N ASP A 117 2.25 14.98 -7.95
CA ASP A 117 1.12 14.16 -8.37
C ASP A 117 1.59 12.97 -9.20
N THR A 118 0.93 11.83 -9.03
CA THR A 118 1.12 10.67 -9.89
C THR A 118 0.23 10.77 -11.13
N LEU A 119 0.63 10.13 -12.24
CA LEU A 119 -0.22 9.99 -13.43
C LEU A 119 -1.40 9.03 -13.17
N LYS A 120 -1.23 8.10 -12.22
CA LYS A 120 -2.24 7.14 -11.84
C LYS A 120 -3.16 7.75 -10.79
N GLN A 121 -4.44 7.82 -11.07
CA GLN A 121 -5.43 8.07 -10.04
C GLN A 121 -5.70 6.78 -9.24
N PHE A 122 -5.70 6.91 -7.91
CA PHE A 122 -6.02 5.82 -7.00
C PHE A 122 -7.42 6.04 -6.43
N GLY A 123 -8.26 5.01 -6.55
CA GLY A 123 -9.64 5.01 -6.08
C GLY A 123 -10.55 6.03 -6.75
N GLN A 124 -11.80 6.02 -6.31
CA GLN A 124 -12.87 6.98 -6.59
C GLN A 124 -13.58 7.34 -5.27
N ALA A 125 -14.55 8.25 -5.33
CA ALA A 125 -15.36 8.57 -4.16
C ALA A 125 -16.05 7.32 -3.59
N GLY A 126 -15.78 7.04 -2.31
CA GLY A 126 -16.28 5.84 -1.61
C GLY A 126 -15.31 4.66 -1.56
N ASP A 127 -14.18 4.73 -2.28
CA ASP A 127 -13.14 3.70 -2.19
C ASP A 127 -12.27 3.89 -0.94
N SER A 128 -11.69 2.79 -0.47
CA SER A 128 -10.67 2.79 0.58
C SER A 128 -9.31 2.49 -0.04
N ILE A 129 -8.35 3.37 0.19
CA ILE A 129 -6.95 3.21 -0.24
C ILE A 129 -6.09 3.08 1.01
N TRP A 130 -5.25 2.05 1.04
CA TRP A 130 -4.30 1.81 2.12
C TRP A 130 -2.89 2.12 1.63
N VAL A 131 -2.21 3.05 2.30
CA VAL A 131 -0.81 3.40 2.02
C VAL A 131 0.03 2.98 3.21
N SER A 132 1.20 2.41 2.95
CA SER A 132 2.17 2.02 3.98
C SER A 132 3.56 2.49 3.55
N PHE A 133 4.33 2.98 4.51
CA PHE A 133 5.70 3.42 4.29
C PHE A 133 6.55 3.11 5.52
N LEU A 134 7.85 2.97 5.29
CA LEU A 134 8.84 2.88 6.35
C LEU A 134 9.53 4.24 6.46
N ALA A 135 9.50 4.85 7.63
CA ALA A 135 10.18 6.11 7.91
C ALA A 135 11.02 5.96 9.17
N TRP A 136 12.21 6.56 9.16
CA TRP A 136 13.02 6.72 10.36
C TRP A 136 12.90 8.15 10.87
N VAL A 137 12.41 8.31 12.09
CA VAL A 137 12.22 9.62 12.73
C VAL A 137 13.16 9.72 13.92
N TRP A 138 14.08 10.69 13.89
CA TRP A 138 14.77 11.15 15.08
C TRP A 138 13.95 12.27 15.72
N VAL A 139 13.12 11.91 16.69
CA VAL A 139 12.54 12.93 17.58
C VAL A 139 13.57 13.26 18.65
N CYS A 140 14.14 14.46 18.64
CA CYS A 140 14.70 15.02 19.87
C CYS A 140 13.54 15.19 20.86
N GLN A 141 13.54 14.36 21.89
CA GLN A 141 12.46 14.17 22.87
C GLN A 141 12.27 15.34 23.84
N ARG A 142 12.02 16.53 23.33
CA ARG A 142 11.51 17.65 24.13
C ARG A 142 10.56 18.45 23.27
N TRP A 143 9.32 18.54 23.73
CA TRP A 143 8.13 19.17 23.14
C TRP A 143 7.18 18.20 22.43
N TYR A 144 6.36 17.61 23.30
CA TYR A 144 5.17 16.80 23.11
C TYR A 144 4.13 17.45 22.16
N ASP A 145 3.33 16.61 21.50
CA ASP A 145 1.98 16.87 20.92
C ASP A 145 1.82 17.55 19.55
N ARG A 146 2.36 16.95 18.48
CA ARG A 146 1.80 17.14 17.13
C ARG A 146 1.74 15.79 16.40
N ASN A 147 0.52 15.26 16.25
CA ASN A 147 0.24 14.12 15.39
C ASN A 147 0.85 14.34 13.99
N LEU A 148 1.50 13.32 13.45
CA LEU A 148 1.81 13.27 12.02
C LEU A 148 0.48 13.15 11.27
N GLU A 149 -0.06 14.27 10.80
CA GLU A 149 -1.25 14.29 9.97
C GLU A 149 -0.82 14.21 8.50
N ILE A 150 -1.08 13.06 7.88
CA ILE A 150 -0.89 12.87 6.44
C ILE A 150 -2.22 13.19 5.78
N THR A 151 -2.33 14.40 5.23
CA THR A 151 -3.49 14.80 4.44
C THR A 151 -3.30 14.34 2.99
N ILE A 152 -4.17 13.45 2.53
CA ILE A 152 -4.31 13.12 1.10
C ILE A 152 -5.31 14.13 0.53
N GLN A 153 -4.89 14.94 -0.45
CA GLN A 153 -5.77 15.89 -1.16
C GLN A 153 -6.23 15.32 -2.49
#